data_AF-A0A222G4D2-F1
#
_entry.id   AF-A0A222G4D2-F1
#
_cell.length_a   1.000
_cell.length_b   1.000
_cell.length_c   1.000
_cell.angle_alpha   90.00
_cell.angle_beta   90.00
_cell.angle_gamma   90.00
#
_symmetry.space_group_name_H-M   'P 1'
#
loop_
_entity.id
_entity.type
_entity.pdbx_description
1 polymer ?
#
loop_
_entity_poly.entity_id
_entity_poly.type
_entity_poly.pdbx_seq_one_letter_code
_entity_poly.pdbx_strand_id
1 'polypeptide(L)'
;MSEENDKIKMPTESEQRISKDVSTEALVAQSDKQSADASELQDDTWAELIQDWQTQPTVKTDVLALVKRTRRRTIGAKFCFALNIVATIALFIAFIYGIYNGEWGKPLNIYLGLGSLLSLIFVYFETKVRVATWSQLCDSPEKAIDNAIASSKSSMQYMWITKISFLPFLPLINWFVYTSSQTNNKGVLPAYLMANGFMVIVYIVVDYLHRQRKQEYQQLLKVKLL
;
A
#
# COMPACT_ATOMS: atom_id res chain seq x y z
N MET A 1 74.34 33.54 7.85
CA MET A 1 73.90 34.95 7.98
C MET A 1 72.84 34.94 9.06
N SER A 2 73.16 35.00 10.36
CA SER A 2 73.96 36.02 11.09
C SER A 2 73.28 37.38 10.87
N GLU A 3 72.72 38.11 11.84
CA GLU A 3 73.07 38.46 13.24
C GLU A 3 71.78 39.03 13.90
N GLU A 4 71.43 38.74 15.16
CA GLU A 4 71.92 39.30 16.45
C GLU A 4 71.08 40.47 17.00
N ASN A 5 70.43 40.19 18.15
CA ASN A 5 70.08 40.97 19.36
C ASN A 5 69.85 42.50 19.29
N ASP A 6 68.77 42.96 19.97
CA ASP A 6 68.97 43.75 21.20
C ASP A 6 67.80 43.63 22.21
N LYS A 7 68.16 43.66 23.49
CA LYS A 7 67.32 43.53 24.70
C LYS A 7 66.78 44.89 25.19
N ILE A 8 66.05 44.84 26.31
CA ILE A 8 65.86 45.86 27.38
C ILE A 8 64.53 46.63 27.23
N LYS A 9 63.62 46.77 28.21
CA LYS A 9 63.54 46.50 29.66
C LYS A 9 62.05 46.44 30.06
N MET A 10 61.70 45.62 31.05
CA MET A 10 60.49 45.79 31.87
C MET A 10 60.73 46.88 32.94
N PRO A 11 59.65 47.46 33.50
CA PRO A 11 59.53 47.41 34.95
C PRO A 11 58.16 46.90 35.43
N THR A 12 58.24 46.09 36.47
CA THR A 12 57.15 45.56 37.30
C THR A 12 56.91 46.51 38.49
N GLU A 13 55.82 46.25 39.22
CA GLU A 13 55.47 46.68 40.58
C GLU A 13 54.69 48.00 40.68
N SER A 14 53.36 47.96 40.86
CA SER A 14 52.58 47.61 42.06
C SER A 14 52.25 48.85 42.90
N GLU A 15 51.05 49.38 42.72
CA GLU A 15 50.25 50.24 43.59
C GLU A 15 49.01 50.54 42.73
N GLN A 16 47.78 50.15 43.04
CA GLN A 16 47.01 50.65 44.16
C GLN A 16 45.76 49.75 44.31
N ARG A 17 45.70 48.97 45.38
CA ARG A 17 44.42 48.56 45.96
C ARG A 17 43.80 49.81 46.56
N ILE A 18 42.60 50.18 46.12
CA ILE A 18 41.52 50.97 46.75
C ILE A 18 40.59 51.30 45.56
N SER A 19 39.63 50.44 45.23
CA SER A 19 38.24 50.65 45.65
C SER A 19 37.47 49.34 45.47
N LYS A 20 37.52 48.49 46.51
CA LYS A 20 36.44 47.54 46.81
C LYS A 20 35.32 48.35 47.46
N ASP A 21 34.07 47.94 47.23
CA ASP A 21 32.81 48.54 47.69
C ASP A 21 32.17 49.58 46.77
N VAL A 22 31.80 49.15 45.57
CA VAL A 22 30.50 49.52 44.98
C VAL A 22 29.82 48.23 44.48
N SER A 23 28.96 47.69 45.34
CA SER A 23 27.77 46.89 45.02
C SER A 23 27.94 45.61 44.19
N THR A 24 28.71 44.64 44.70
CA THR A 24 28.64 43.24 44.22
C THR A 24 27.26 42.62 44.49
N GLU A 25 26.54 43.05 45.53
CA GLU A 25 25.19 42.58 45.85
C GLU A 25 24.12 43.05 44.84
N ALA A 26 24.28 44.23 44.23
CA ALA A 26 23.34 44.72 43.21
C ALA A 26 23.53 44.02 41.85
N LEU A 27 24.78 43.67 41.51
CA LEU A 27 25.12 42.91 40.30
C LEU A 27 24.78 41.42 40.43
N VAL A 28 24.91 40.83 41.62
CA VAL A 28 24.46 39.45 41.90
C VAL A 28 22.94 39.38 41.95
N ALA A 29 22.25 40.37 42.55
CA ALA A 29 20.78 40.41 42.53
C ALA A 29 20.19 40.71 41.13
N GLN A 30 20.89 41.46 40.27
CA GLN A 30 20.52 41.61 38.86
C GLN A 30 20.86 40.36 38.05
N SER A 31 22.01 39.73 38.28
CA SER A 31 22.39 38.45 37.67
C SER A 31 21.43 37.32 38.04
N ASP A 32 20.99 37.23 39.29
CA ASP A 32 20.04 36.22 39.77
C ASP A 32 18.61 36.50 39.31
N LYS A 33 18.20 37.77 39.20
CA LYS A 33 16.90 38.10 38.60
C LYS A 33 16.90 37.91 37.09
N GLN A 34 17.99 38.23 36.41
CA GLN A 34 18.12 38.09 34.95
C GLN A 34 18.39 36.63 34.55
N SER A 35 18.99 35.82 35.41
CA SER A 35 19.11 34.36 35.24
C SER A 35 17.82 33.63 35.60
N ALA A 36 17.07 34.08 36.62
CA ALA A 36 15.74 33.56 36.93
C ALA A 36 14.74 33.88 35.81
N ASP A 37 14.71 35.12 35.33
CA ASP A 37 13.83 35.57 34.24
C ASP A 37 14.21 34.90 32.90
N ALA A 38 15.51 34.70 32.61
CA ALA A 38 15.95 33.93 31.44
C ALA A 38 15.69 32.42 31.57
N SER A 39 15.73 31.85 32.77
CA SER A 39 15.40 30.45 33.03
C SER A 39 13.88 30.21 32.95
N GLU A 40 13.07 31.13 33.46
CA GLU A 40 11.60 31.10 33.32
C GLU A 40 11.20 31.26 31.85
N LEU A 41 11.78 32.23 31.12
CA LEU A 41 11.56 32.37 29.67
C LEU A 41 11.99 31.14 28.86
N GLN A 42 13.07 30.47 29.26
CA GLN A 42 13.54 29.26 28.60
C GLN A 42 12.59 28.08 28.86
N ASP A 43 12.10 27.94 30.09
CA ASP A 43 11.15 26.89 30.46
C ASP A 43 9.78 27.10 29.79
N ASP A 44 9.32 28.35 29.69
CA ASP A 44 8.11 28.73 28.96
C ASP A 44 8.25 28.45 27.45
N THR A 45 9.42 28.76 26.86
CA THR A 45 9.70 28.47 25.44
C THR A 45 9.75 26.96 25.18
N TRP A 46 10.33 26.18 26.11
CA TRP A 46 10.32 24.72 26.02
C TRP A 46 8.92 24.13 26.22
N ALA A 47 8.11 24.70 27.10
CA ALA A 47 6.72 24.31 27.29
C ALA A 47 5.89 24.60 26.03
N GLU A 48 6.07 25.76 25.40
CA GLU A 48 5.46 26.09 24.10
C GLU A 48 5.92 25.14 23.00
N LEU A 49 7.21 24.79 22.93
CA LEU A 49 7.73 23.82 21.96
C LEU A 49 7.17 22.43 22.20
N ILE A 50 7.06 21.96 23.45
CA ILE A 50 6.45 20.67 23.80
C ILE A 50 4.96 20.69 23.46
N GLN A 51 4.27 21.79 23.75
CA GLN A 51 2.85 21.96 23.44
C GLN A 51 2.63 22.03 21.92
N ASP A 52 3.48 22.70 21.17
CA ASP A 52 3.48 22.70 19.70
C ASP A 52 3.75 21.28 19.17
N TRP A 53 4.75 20.59 19.72
CA TRP A 53 5.07 19.20 19.36
C TRP A 53 3.93 18.21 19.69
N GLN A 54 3.18 18.45 20.76
CA GLN A 54 2.01 17.66 21.16
C GLN A 54 0.73 18.03 20.40
N THR A 55 0.59 19.29 19.99
CA THR A 55 -0.56 19.79 19.21
C THR A 55 -0.38 19.64 17.72
N GLN A 56 0.82 19.28 17.25
CA GLN A 56 1.01 18.81 15.89
C GLN A 56 -0.06 17.77 15.61
N PRO A 57 -0.89 17.96 14.58
CA PRO A 57 -1.97 17.05 14.25
C PRO A 57 -1.35 15.73 13.81
N THR A 58 -1.07 14.88 14.78
CA THR A 58 -0.48 13.60 14.50
C THR A 58 -1.56 12.75 13.88
N VAL A 59 -1.50 12.58 12.57
CA VAL A 59 -2.18 11.52 11.81
C VAL A 59 -1.63 10.13 12.25
N LYS A 60 -1.14 9.98 13.48
CA LYS A 60 -0.48 8.77 13.97
C LYS A 60 -1.48 7.67 14.31
N THR A 61 -2.72 8.02 14.66
CA THR A 61 -3.72 7.04 15.07
C THR A 61 -4.34 6.27 13.90
N ASP A 62 -4.30 6.80 12.67
CA ASP A 62 -4.89 6.12 11.49
C ASP A 62 -3.85 5.38 10.62
N VAL A 63 -2.56 5.70 10.74
CA VAL A 63 -1.50 5.04 9.95
C VAL A 63 -1.35 3.56 10.33
N LEU A 64 -1.35 3.23 11.62
CA LEU A 64 -1.28 1.83 12.08
C LEU A 64 -2.52 1.03 11.66
N ALA A 65 -3.71 1.66 11.70
CA ALA A 65 -4.95 1.06 11.22
C ALA A 65 -4.89 0.83 9.71
N LEU A 66 -4.34 1.78 8.94
CA LEU A 66 -4.13 1.68 7.50
C LEU A 66 -3.15 0.54 7.13
N VAL A 67 -2.04 0.39 7.86
CA VAL A 67 -1.09 -0.71 7.67
C VAL A 67 -1.78 -2.05 7.93
N LYS A 68 -2.49 -2.19 9.05
CA LYS A 68 -3.21 -3.43 9.42
C LYS A 68 -4.28 -3.79 8.39
N ARG A 69 -5.03 -2.80 7.89
CA ARG A 69 -6.04 -2.96 6.84
C ARG A 69 -5.41 -3.39 5.52
N THR A 70 -4.31 -2.76 5.12
CA THR A 70 -3.56 -3.11 3.90
C THR A 70 -3.00 -4.52 4.00
N ARG A 71 -2.43 -4.89 5.14
CA ARG A 71 -1.93 -6.26 5.39
C ARG A 71 -3.03 -7.31 5.26
N ARG A 72 -4.17 -7.12 5.92
CA ARG A 72 -5.32 -8.05 5.83
C ARG A 72 -5.80 -8.21 4.39
N ARG A 73 -5.87 -7.11 3.64
CA ARG A 73 -6.24 -7.11 2.21
C ARG A 73 -5.23 -7.86 1.36
N THR A 74 -3.94 -7.66 1.61
CA THR A 74 -2.86 -8.38 0.92
C THR A 74 -2.92 -9.89 1.18
N ILE A 75 -3.24 -10.30 2.41
CA ILE A 75 -3.44 -11.73 2.74
C ILE A 75 -4.63 -12.30 1.97
N GLY A 76 -5.79 -11.63 1.99
CA GLY A 76 -6.96 -12.05 1.21
C GLY A 76 -6.65 -12.11 -0.29
N ALA A 77 -5.91 -11.13 -0.81
CA ALA A 77 -5.46 -11.11 -2.19
C ALA A 77 -4.56 -12.32 -2.51
N LYS A 78 -3.56 -12.63 -1.66
CA LYS A 78 -2.69 -13.81 -1.82
C LYS A 78 -3.48 -15.11 -1.82
N PHE A 79 -4.47 -15.23 -0.93
CA PHE A 79 -5.35 -16.38 -0.87
C PHE A 79 -6.18 -16.54 -2.15
N CYS A 80 -6.83 -15.48 -2.64
CA CYS A 80 -7.55 -15.52 -3.93
C CYS A 80 -6.62 -15.89 -5.09
N PHE A 81 -5.39 -15.38 -5.11
CA PHE A 81 -4.41 -15.71 -6.13
C PHE A 81 -4.02 -17.20 -6.09
N ALA A 82 -3.79 -17.75 -4.89
CA ALA A 82 -3.53 -19.18 -4.72
C ALA A 82 -4.69 -20.03 -5.22
N LEU A 83 -5.93 -19.64 -4.93
CA LEU A 83 -7.12 -20.33 -5.45
C LEU A 83 -7.20 -20.29 -6.99
N ASN A 84 -6.85 -19.17 -7.62
CA ASN A 84 -6.82 -19.07 -9.08
C ASN A 84 -5.79 -20.02 -9.68
N ILE A 85 -4.58 -20.10 -9.12
CA ILE A 85 -3.56 -21.06 -9.56
C ILE A 85 -4.07 -22.51 -9.44
N VAL A 86 -4.61 -22.87 -8.27
CA VAL A 86 -5.15 -24.21 -8.03
C VAL A 86 -6.28 -24.53 -9.00
N ALA A 87 -7.18 -23.59 -9.26
CA ALA A 87 -8.27 -23.76 -10.22
C ALA A 87 -7.76 -23.97 -11.65
N THR A 88 -6.75 -23.21 -12.09
CA THR A 88 -6.13 -23.40 -13.41
C THR A 88 -5.49 -24.78 -13.54
N ILE A 89 -4.77 -25.24 -12.51
CA ILE A 89 -4.17 -26.59 -12.49
C ILE A 89 -5.26 -27.65 -12.54
N ALA A 90 -6.32 -27.51 -11.74
CA ALA A 90 -7.45 -28.44 -11.74
C ALA A 90 -8.15 -28.50 -13.10
N LEU A 91 -8.35 -27.37 -13.77
CA LEU A 91 -8.90 -27.33 -15.14
C LEU A 91 -8.00 -28.07 -16.13
N PHE A 92 -6.69 -27.91 -16.01
CA PHE A 92 -5.73 -28.57 -16.88
C PHE A 92 -5.71 -30.10 -16.66
N ILE A 93 -5.75 -30.54 -15.40
CA ILE A 93 -5.86 -31.97 -15.05
C ILE A 93 -7.19 -32.54 -15.58
N ALA A 94 -8.30 -31.83 -15.38
CA ALA A 94 -9.61 -32.24 -15.88
C ALA A 94 -9.62 -32.36 -17.42
N PHE A 95 -8.96 -31.44 -18.12
CA PHE A 95 -8.81 -31.51 -19.57
C PHE A 95 -8.03 -32.76 -20.02
N ILE A 96 -6.88 -33.05 -19.40
CA ILE A 96 -6.08 -34.25 -19.72
C ILE A 96 -6.89 -35.52 -19.43
N TYR A 97 -7.56 -35.58 -18.28
CA TYR A 97 -8.39 -36.70 -17.89
C TYR A 97 -9.55 -36.92 -18.88
N GLY A 98 -10.23 -35.84 -19.29
CA GLY A 98 -11.30 -35.88 -20.28
C GLY A 98 -10.84 -36.38 -21.66
N ILE A 99 -9.59 -36.10 -22.05
CA ILE A 99 -8.99 -36.66 -23.27
C ILE A 99 -8.69 -38.15 -23.10
N TYR A 100 -8.10 -38.54 -21.97
CA TYR A 100 -7.66 -39.92 -21.73
C TYR A 100 -8.84 -40.90 -21.64
N ASN A 101 -9.88 -40.54 -20.89
CA ASN A 101 -11.06 -41.38 -20.72
C ASN A 101 -12.03 -41.28 -21.91
N GLY A 102 -12.09 -40.14 -22.59
CA GLY A 102 -12.95 -39.93 -23.76
C GLY A 102 -14.47 -39.90 -23.48
N GLU A 103 -14.91 -40.15 -22.24
CA GLU A 103 -16.33 -40.28 -21.86
C GLU A 103 -17.09 -38.94 -21.79
N TRP A 104 -16.38 -37.83 -21.63
CA TRP A 104 -16.96 -36.51 -21.34
C TRP A 104 -17.53 -35.80 -22.57
N GLY A 105 -17.32 -36.36 -23.76
CA GLY A 105 -17.80 -35.83 -25.02
C GLY A 105 -16.97 -34.65 -25.54
N LYS A 106 -17.03 -34.45 -26.86
CA LYS A 106 -16.28 -33.40 -27.56
C LYS A 106 -16.57 -31.98 -27.04
N PRO A 107 -17.84 -31.58 -26.77
CA PRO A 107 -18.14 -30.22 -26.32
C PRO A 107 -17.47 -29.87 -24.98
N LEU A 108 -17.51 -30.78 -24.00
CA LEU A 108 -16.92 -30.53 -22.68
C LEU A 108 -15.40 -30.47 -22.75
N ASN A 109 -14.76 -31.37 -23.52
CA ASN A 109 -13.31 -31.36 -23.69
C ASN A 109 -12.81 -30.08 -24.38
N ILE A 110 -13.52 -29.59 -25.41
CA ILE A 110 -13.18 -28.31 -26.07
C ILE A 110 -13.36 -27.14 -25.09
N TYR A 111 -14.44 -27.15 -24.32
CA TYR A 111 -14.71 -26.11 -23.31
C TYR A 111 -13.62 -26.08 -22.23
N LEU A 112 -13.22 -27.24 -21.69
CA LEU A 112 -12.13 -27.36 -20.70
C LEU A 112 -10.78 -26.98 -21.30
N GLY A 113 -10.51 -27.35 -22.55
CA GLY A 113 -9.27 -26.98 -23.24
C GLY A 113 -9.13 -25.47 -23.44
N LEU A 114 -10.14 -24.84 -24.05
CA LEU A 114 -10.14 -23.37 -24.22
C LEU A 114 -10.22 -22.64 -22.87
N GLY A 115 -11.01 -23.16 -21.93
CA GLY A 115 -11.14 -22.59 -20.59
C GLY A 115 -9.83 -22.65 -19.79
N SER A 116 -9.09 -23.76 -19.86
CA SER A 116 -7.78 -23.88 -19.21
C SER A 116 -6.73 -22.97 -19.84
N LEU A 117 -6.73 -22.82 -21.18
CA LEU A 117 -5.86 -21.87 -21.87
C LEU A 117 -6.15 -20.42 -21.47
N LEU A 118 -7.42 -20.01 -21.48
CA LEU A 118 -7.83 -18.67 -21.05
C LEU A 118 -7.50 -18.42 -19.57
N SER A 119 -7.71 -19.43 -18.72
CA SER A 119 -7.37 -19.40 -17.29
C SER A 119 -5.87 -19.22 -17.07
N LEU A 120 -5.02 -19.91 -17.85
CA LEU A 120 -3.57 -19.76 -17.80
C LEU A 120 -3.12 -18.35 -18.19
N ILE A 121 -3.68 -17.79 -19.26
CA ILE A 121 -3.41 -16.41 -19.69
C ILE A 121 -3.82 -15.43 -18.59
N PHE A 122 -4.98 -15.63 -17.97
CA PHE A 122 -5.44 -14.80 -16.86
C PHE A 122 -4.49 -14.86 -15.66
N VAL A 123 -4.10 -16.05 -15.22
CA VAL A 123 -3.16 -16.22 -14.10
C VAL A 123 -1.79 -15.60 -14.40
N TYR A 124 -1.31 -15.67 -15.65
CA TYR A 124 -0.07 -15.00 -16.05
C TYR A 124 -0.14 -13.47 -15.83
N PHE A 125 -1.20 -12.81 -16.32
CA PHE A 125 -1.37 -11.37 -16.13
C PHE A 125 -1.62 -11.00 -14.66
N GLU A 126 -2.42 -11.80 -13.95
CA GLU A 126 -2.65 -11.63 -12.52
C GLU A 126 -1.34 -11.70 -11.72
N THR A 127 -0.49 -12.68 -12.02
CA THR A 127 0.83 -12.85 -11.40
C THR A 127 1.69 -11.61 -11.64
N LYS A 128 1.77 -11.13 -12.89
CA LYS A 128 2.58 -9.98 -13.26
C LYS A 128 2.19 -8.72 -12.47
N VAL A 129 0.90 -8.44 -12.33
CA VAL A 129 0.40 -7.26 -11.60
C VAL A 129 0.64 -7.40 -10.09
N ARG A 130 0.33 -8.58 -9.52
CA ARG A 130 0.39 -8.79 -8.07
C ARG A 130 1.81 -8.91 -7.54
N VAL A 131 2.69 -9.63 -8.23
CA VAL A 131 4.11 -9.80 -7.82
C VAL A 131 4.82 -8.46 -7.82
N ALA A 132 4.64 -7.63 -8.86
CA ALA A 132 5.24 -6.30 -8.92
C ALA A 132 4.78 -5.39 -7.78
N THR A 133 3.56 -5.58 -7.28
CA THR A 133 3.03 -4.81 -6.15
C THR A 133 3.56 -5.37 -4.83
N TRP A 134 3.49 -6.68 -4.62
CA TRP A 134 3.91 -7.32 -3.37
C TRP A 134 5.41 -7.19 -3.11
N SER A 135 6.25 -7.11 -4.15
CA SER A 135 7.69 -6.86 -3.99
C SER A 135 7.99 -5.44 -3.50
N GLN A 136 7.06 -4.49 -3.68
CA GLN A 136 7.21 -3.09 -3.26
C GLN A 136 6.63 -2.82 -1.87
N LEU A 137 5.88 -3.76 -1.29
CA LEU A 137 5.26 -3.58 0.03
C LEU A 137 6.33 -3.69 1.13
N CYS A 138 6.59 -2.59 1.83
CA CYS A 138 7.40 -2.56 3.05
C CYS A 138 6.51 -2.39 4.29
N ASP A 139 6.81 -3.04 5.41
CA ASP A 139 5.99 -2.90 6.64
C ASP A 139 6.26 -1.61 7.45
N SER A 140 6.99 -0.64 6.89
CA SER A 140 7.32 0.61 7.61
C SER A 140 6.12 1.58 7.64
N PRO A 141 5.85 2.22 8.80
CA PRO A 141 4.75 3.16 8.95
C PRO A 141 4.92 4.41 8.06
N GLU A 142 6.16 4.83 7.81
CA GLU A 142 6.49 5.96 6.92
C GLU A 142 6.06 5.71 5.46
N LYS A 143 6.01 4.45 5.02
CA LYS A 143 5.60 4.07 3.67
C LYS A 143 4.16 3.57 3.61
N ALA A 144 3.40 3.66 4.71
CA ALA A 144 2.05 3.09 4.80
C ALA A 144 1.08 3.65 3.73
N ILE A 145 1.13 4.95 3.48
CA ILE A 145 0.29 5.62 2.49
C ILE A 145 0.69 5.18 1.08
N ASP A 146 1.99 5.14 0.77
CA ASP A 146 2.49 4.69 -0.53
C ASP A 146 2.14 3.23 -0.81
N ASN A 147 2.28 2.36 0.18
CA ASN A 147 1.88 0.96 0.08
C ASN A 147 0.37 0.81 -0.13
N ALA A 148 -0.44 1.63 0.54
CA ALA A 148 -1.89 1.63 0.37
C ALA A 148 -2.29 2.10 -1.04
N ILE A 149 -1.62 3.13 -1.58
CA ILE A 149 -1.81 3.63 -2.94
C ILE A 149 -1.41 2.56 -3.97
N ALA A 150 -0.23 1.95 -3.82
CA ALA A 150 0.24 0.89 -4.70
C ALA A 150 -0.70 -0.33 -4.68
N SER A 151 -1.14 -0.73 -3.49
CA SER A 151 -2.12 -1.82 -3.30
C SER A 151 -3.46 -1.50 -3.99
N SER A 152 -3.95 -0.27 -3.85
CA SER A 152 -5.20 0.16 -4.49
C SER A 152 -5.09 0.20 -6.01
N LYS A 153 -3.97 0.73 -6.56
CA LYS A 153 -3.68 0.73 -7.99
C LYS A 153 -3.62 -0.69 -8.57
N SER A 154 -2.90 -1.58 -7.91
CA SER A 154 -2.82 -2.99 -8.27
C SER A 154 -4.18 -3.67 -8.27
N SER A 155 -4.99 -3.42 -7.23
CA SER A 155 -6.34 -3.96 -7.15
C SER A 155 -7.25 -3.47 -8.27
N MET A 156 -7.13 -2.19 -8.69
CA MET A 156 -7.90 -1.66 -9.82
C MET A 156 -7.47 -2.32 -11.14
N GLN A 157 -6.16 -2.44 -11.38
CA GLN A 157 -5.63 -3.15 -12.56
C GLN A 157 -6.07 -4.61 -12.61
N TYR A 158 -6.04 -5.30 -11.47
CA TYR A 158 -6.53 -6.67 -11.36
C TYR A 158 -8.03 -6.78 -11.72
N MET A 159 -8.87 -5.90 -11.19
CA MET A 159 -10.31 -5.89 -11.50
C MET A 159 -10.57 -5.58 -12.99
N TRP A 160 -9.76 -4.70 -13.58
CA TRP A 160 -9.84 -4.39 -15.01
C TRP A 160 -9.45 -5.60 -15.88
N ILE A 161 -8.35 -6.27 -15.55
CA ILE A 161 -7.95 -7.52 -16.22
C ILE A 161 -9.05 -8.56 -16.08
N THR A 162 -9.62 -8.72 -14.88
CA THR A 162 -10.72 -9.65 -14.63
C THR A 162 -11.89 -9.38 -15.57
N LYS A 163 -12.35 -8.14 -15.70
CA LYS A 163 -13.44 -7.79 -16.62
C LYS A 163 -13.14 -8.15 -18.08
N ILE A 164 -11.92 -7.87 -18.53
CA ILE A 164 -11.51 -8.18 -19.91
C ILE A 164 -11.40 -9.68 -20.12
N SER A 165 -10.81 -10.39 -19.17
CA SER A 165 -10.70 -11.85 -19.21
C SER A 165 -12.07 -12.53 -19.19
N PHE A 166 -13.10 -11.91 -18.62
CA PHE A 166 -14.48 -12.41 -18.67
C PHE A 166 -15.14 -12.32 -20.06
N LEU A 167 -14.73 -11.38 -20.91
CA LEU A 167 -15.31 -11.20 -22.25
C LEU A 167 -15.21 -12.44 -23.15
N PRO A 168 -14.04 -13.10 -23.33
CA PRO A 168 -13.95 -14.30 -24.15
C PRO A 168 -14.70 -15.51 -23.56
N PHE A 169 -14.99 -15.54 -22.26
CA PHE A 169 -15.79 -16.61 -21.66
C PHE A 169 -17.27 -16.55 -22.07
N LEU A 170 -17.81 -15.36 -22.42
CA LEU A 170 -19.20 -15.22 -22.86
C LEU A 170 -19.53 -15.99 -24.16
N PRO A 171 -18.81 -15.81 -25.29
CA PRO A 171 -19.06 -16.61 -26.48
C PRO A 171 -18.74 -18.09 -26.23
N LEU A 172 -17.72 -18.39 -25.42
CA LEU A 172 -17.33 -19.77 -25.10
C LEU A 172 -18.43 -20.54 -24.34
N ILE A 173 -19.01 -19.94 -23.30
CA ILE A 173 -20.07 -20.60 -22.52
C ILE A 173 -21.37 -20.71 -23.32
N ASN A 174 -21.71 -19.69 -24.12
CA ASN A 174 -22.88 -19.74 -24.98
C ASN A 174 -22.75 -20.80 -26.09
N TRP A 175 -21.56 -20.95 -26.67
CA TRP A 175 -21.23 -22.03 -27.60
C TRP A 175 -21.33 -23.41 -26.94
N PHE A 176 -20.80 -23.56 -25.72
CA PHE A 176 -20.88 -24.81 -24.97
C PHE A 176 -22.33 -25.20 -24.65
N VAL A 177 -23.15 -24.25 -24.21
CA VAL A 177 -24.59 -24.50 -23.96
C VAL A 177 -25.30 -24.90 -25.26
N TYR A 178 -25.03 -24.20 -26.37
CA TYR A 178 -25.60 -24.52 -27.68
C TYR A 178 -25.28 -25.96 -28.09
N THR A 179 -24.00 -26.31 -28.14
CA THR A 179 -23.54 -27.63 -28.60
C THR A 179 -23.99 -28.76 -27.67
N SER A 180 -24.01 -28.52 -26.35
CA SER A 180 -24.50 -29.50 -25.37
C SER A 180 -26.02 -29.66 -25.41
N SER A 181 -26.75 -28.69 -25.94
CA SER A 181 -28.19 -28.79 -26.14
C SER A 181 -28.58 -29.58 -27.38
N GLN A 182 -27.74 -29.58 -28.41
CA GLN A 182 -27.96 -30.40 -29.60
C GLN A 182 -27.88 -31.90 -29.27
N THR A 183 -27.16 -32.28 -28.21
CA THR A 183 -27.01 -33.67 -27.77
C THR A 183 -27.97 -34.06 -26.64
N ASN A 184 -28.64 -33.08 -26.01
CA ASN A 184 -29.54 -33.32 -24.88
C ASN A 184 -30.93 -32.77 -25.17
N ASN A 185 -31.95 -33.62 -25.10
CA ASN A 185 -33.36 -33.25 -25.33
C ASN A 185 -33.99 -32.38 -24.22
N LYS A 186 -33.17 -31.73 -23.38
CA LYS A 186 -33.61 -30.90 -22.25
C LYS A 186 -33.84 -29.47 -22.74
N GLY A 187 -34.73 -28.73 -22.06
CA GLY A 187 -34.95 -27.32 -22.33
C GLY A 187 -33.64 -26.52 -22.23
N VAL A 188 -33.31 -25.78 -23.28
CA VAL A 188 -32.02 -25.06 -23.41
C VAL A 188 -32.07 -23.68 -22.73
N LEU A 189 -33.26 -23.09 -22.66
CA LEU A 189 -33.49 -21.75 -22.12
C LEU A 189 -33.01 -21.59 -20.66
N PRO A 190 -33.28 -22.53 -19.72
CA PRO A 190 -32.78 -22.44 -18.36
C PRO A 190 -31.25 -22.41 -18.28
N ALA A 191 -30.56 -23.18 -19.12
CA ALA A 191 -29.09 -23.22 -19.15
C ALA A 191 -28.49 -21.89 -19.60
N TYR A 192 -29.07 -21.26 -20.63
CA TYR A 192 -28.66 -19.93 -21.07
C TYR A 192 -28.92 -18.84 -20.03
N LEU A 193 -30.09 -18.85 -19.40
CA LEU A 193 -30.44 -17.89 -18.35
C LEU A 193 -29.49 -18.02 -17.15
N MET A 194 -29.18 -19.25 -16.74
CA MET A 194 -28.26 -19.50 -15.64
C MET A 194 -26.83 -19.06 -15.98
N ALA A 195 -26.30 -19.45 -17.15
CA ALA A 195 -24.95 -19.11 -17.57
C ALA A 195 -24.76 -17.59 -17.73
N ASN A 196 -25.65 -16.93 -18.48
CA ASN A 196 -25.54 -15.49 -18.72
C ASN A 196 -25.90 -14.68 -17.47
N GLY A 197 -26.89 -15.11 -16.69
CA GLY A 197 -27.26 -14.48 -15.43
C GLY A 197 -26.10 -14.48 -14.43
N PHE A 198 -25.43 -15.62 -14.26
CA PHE A 198 -24.22 -15.72 -13.44
C PHE A 198 -23.12 -14.78 -13.92
N MET A 199 -22.85 -14.73 -15.23
CA MET A 199 -21.83 -13.85 -15.80
C MET A 199 -22.15 -12.36 -15.57
N VAL A 200 -23.41 -11.95 -15.72
CA VAL A 200 -23.87 -10.58 -15.45
C VAL A 200 -23.69 -10.24 -13.97
N ILE A 201 -24.08 -11.13 -13.06
CA ILE A 201 -23.93 -10.92 -11.62
C ILE A 201 -22.45 -10.71 -11.26
N VAL A 202 -21.57 -11.60 -11.75
CA VAL A 202 -20.12 -11.47 -11.48
C VAL A 202 -19.57 -10.17 -12.06
N TYR A 203 -19.97 -9.81 -13.28
CA TYR A 203 -19.55 -8.55 -13.90
C TYR A 203 -19.96 -7.32 -13.06
N ILE A 204 -21.22 -7.28 -12.59
CA ILE A 204 -21.74 -6.20 -11.74
C ILE A 204 -20.96 -6.12 -10.43
N VAL A 205 -20.71 -7.26 -9.76
CA VAL A 205 -19.94 -7.30 -8.50
C VAL A 205 -18.53 -6.77 -8.72
N VAL A 206 -17.85 -7.21 -9.79
CA VAL A 206 -16.49 -6.74 -10.11
C VAL A 206 -16.50 -5.25 -10.47
N ASP A 207 -17.50 -4.74 -11.18
CA ASP A 207 -17.63 -3.32 -11.47
C ASP A 207 -17.87 -2.48 -10.21
N TYR A 208 -18.75 -2.93 -9.33
CA TYR A 208 -19.01 -2.29 -8.05
C TYR A 208 -17.73 -2.18 -7.21
N LEU A 209 -16.98 -3.29 -7.07
CA LEU A 209 -15.71 -3.30 -6.34
C LEU A 209 -14.68 -2.37 -7.00
N HIS A 210 -14.62 -2.34 -8.33
CA HIS A 210 -13.72 -1.45 -9.07
C HIS A 210 -14.02 0.03 -8.78
N ARG A 211 -15.30 0.42 -8.75
CA ARG A 211 -15.71 1.80 -8.39
C ARG A 211 -15.33 2.15 -6.95
N GLN A 212 -15.57 1.23 -6.01
CA GLN A 212 -15.20 1.41 -4.61
C GLN A 212 -13.67 1.64 -4.46
N ARG A 213 -12.85 0.87 -5.20
CA ARG A 213 -11.38 1.03 -5.17
C ARG A 213 -10.92 2.36 -5.77
N LYS A 214 -11.56 2.80 -6.84
CA LYS A 214 -11.26 4.10 -7.45
C LYS A 214 -11.51 5.26 -6.48
N GLN A 215 -12.58 5.18 -5.67
CA GLN A 215 -12.86 6.18 -4.63
C GLN A 215 -11.81 6.15 -3.51
N GLU A 216 -11.46 4.96 -2.99
CA GLU A 216 -10.40 4.81 -1.97
C GLU A 216 -9.05 5.35 -2.48
N TYR A 217 -8.71 5.07 -3.75
CA TYR A 217 -7.49 5.59 -4.37
C TYR A 217 -7.45 7.11 -4.41
N GLN A 218 -8.55 7.76 -4.79
CA GLN A 218 -8.65 9.22 -4.83
C GLN A 218 -8.53 9.85 -3.43
N GLN A 219 -9.08 9.22 -2.39
CA GLN A 219 -8.94 9.66 -1.01
C GLN A 219 -7.48 9.60 -0.55
N LEU A 220 -6.80 8.48 -0.80
CA LEU A 220 -5.39 8.30 -0.43
C LEU A 220 -4.46 9.30 -1.14
N LEU A 221 -4.76 9.65 -2.40
CA LEU A 221 -4.01 10.68 -3.12
C LEU A 221 -4.17 12.07 -2.50
N LYS A 222 -5.37 12.43 -2.02
CA LYS A 222 -5.59 13.71 -1.33
C LYS A 222 -4.82 13.79 -0.02
N VAL A 223 -4.80 12.70 0.75
CA VAL A 223 -4.06 12.63 2.02
C VAL A 223 -2.55 12.73 1.80
N LYS A 224 -2.02 12.22 0.67
CA LYS A 224 -0.59 12.33 0.35
C LYS A 224 -0.15 13.75 -0.07
N LEU A 225 -1.09 14.57 -0.55
CA LEU A 225 -0.82 15.95 -1.01
C LEU A 225 -0.97 17.00 0.11
N LEU A 226 -1.55 16.62 1.25
CA LEU A 226 -1.59 17.39 2.49
C LEU A 226 -0.32 17.15 3.29
#